data_AF-A0A945X0I7-F1
#
_entry.id   AF-A0A945X0I7-F1
#
_cell.length_a   1.000
_cell.length_b   1.000
_cell.length_c   1.000
_cell.angle_alpha   90.00
_cell.angle_beta   90.00
_cell.angle_gamma   90.00
#
_symmetry.space_group_name_H-M   'P 1'
#
loop_
_entity.id
_entity.type
_entity.pdbx_description
1 polymer ?
#
loop_
_entity_poly.entity_id
_entity_poly.type
_entity_poly.pdbx_seq_one_letter_code
_entity_poly.pdbx_strand_id
1 'polypeptide(L)'
;MKSPATIFVGCLLLAGLAPTVQGIEPIEIEQGMYRVVAGPSGVVVYHGGTQLSLGSYFTVYKPDYKGNIVSIGELWKNAAVTRGPNRMEARADLPEGRARLRVEVTPDWIEVEVGISVAAGVEFGPREYAAFQIPPDLVVGGTVEVLNAAGSVTESKPVPATPTRGGMVRPGSMLRFHTADRVIEIRTGGGTNVYAFDARVEQYGKRGGLWVFSGLPVAPGYETTVTRRLRVIPPPEPRPVGTAVFQDGTPVARVVIREGATEREQFAAEELVAYIEKICGKRIEVRPIGTDAGRPGDLAVGECAVSAGLISREELAPLERDGYVVRVTSDRGAVCGWRDLGTTYGVYALIRQLGITFYAPGCEAVPETEALTIPACDLRKKPLLEFRKMTQNLKLGHTPSDDLGNPRDIGEKGGLVHAAAYLVPFDRFHEEHPEYFALQKDGKRLHRHPKATRFDVHLCLSNPDVQRVSAERLLVLMDKQPDRTFFGVSQGDGHAWCRCEECQALDTVPGKVMTDRLITYVNAIARFVAVKHPEKQILTLAYTKATSPPPIRVKPEPNVMVQFCPYPGRVYCQSHFFTCEKNVGGYEDIQGWFKLAPSRLFRMT
;
A
#
# COMPACT_ATOMS: atom_id res chain seq x y z
N MET A 1 77.54 -30.35 -5.98
CA MET A 1 76.62 -29.92 -7.06
C MET A 1 75.62 -28.94 -6.45
N LYS A 2 75.28 -27.84 -7.14
CA LYS A 2 74.73 -26.62 -6.50
C LYS A 2 73.20 -26.48 -6.62
N SER A 3 72.58 -25.95 -5.57
CA SER A 3 71.30 -25.18 -5.54
C SER A 3 71.55 -23.76 -6.12
N PRO A 4 70.58 -22.83 -6.39
CA PRO A 4 69.14 -22.78 -6.11
C PRO A 4 68.31 -22.61 -7.43
N ALA A 5 67.14 -21.95 -7.59
CA ALA A 5 66.37 -21.01 -6.77
C ALA A 5 64.87 -20.87 -7.13
N THR A 6 64.14 -20.19 -6.23
CA THR A 6 62.78 -19.65 -6.36
C THR A 6 62.63 -18.58 -7.44
N ILE A 7 61.47 -18.51 -8.11
CA ILE A 7 60.95 -17.26 -8.72
C ILE A 7 59.49 -17.06 -8.29
N PHE A 8 59.18 -15.83 -7.87
CA PHE A 8 57.88 -15.40 -7.34
C PHE A 8 57.36 -14.27 -8.25
N VAL A 9 56.43 -14.59 -9.16
CA VAL A 9 55.65 -13.64 -9.98
C VAL A 9 54.32 -14.35 -10.31
N GLY A 10 53.13 -13.77 -10.18
CA GLY A 10 52.73 -12.46 -9.66
C GLY A 10 51.24 -12.30 -10.01
N CYS A 11 50.38 -11.96 -9.04
CA CYS A 11 48.95 -11.84 -9.32
C CYS A 11 48.67 -10.69 -10.28
N LEU A 12 47.93 -10.96 -11.36
CA LEU A 12 47.25 -9.94 -12.14
C LEU A 12 45.87 -10.48 -12.56
N LEU A 13 44.83 -9.84 -12.03
CA LEU A 13 43.45 -10.18 -12.35
C LEU A 13 43.18 -9.87 -13.83
N LEU A 14 42.70 -10.88 -14.56
CA LEU A 14 41.77 -10.65 -15.65
C LEU A 14 40.48 -11.39 -15.31
N ALA A 15 39.44 -10.61 -14.99
CA ALA A 15 38.12 -11.13 -14.72
C ALA A 15 37.58 -11.75 -16.02
N GLY A 16 37.60 -13.07 -16.10
CA GLY A 16 36.96 -13.81 -17.19
C GLY A 16 35.46 -13.56 -17.15
N LEU A 17 34.95 -12.77 -18.09
CA LEU A 17 33.53 -12.72 -18.40
C LEU A 17 33.07 -14.15 -18.72
N ALA A 18 32.21 -14.71 -17.89
CA ALA A 18 31.60 -16.00 -18.14
C ALA A 18 30.81 -15.94 -19.46
N PRO A 19 30.90 -16.94 -20.33
CA PRO A 19 30.28 -16.88 -21.65
C PRO A 19 28.75 -16.90 -21.54
N THR A 20 28.09 -16.02 -22.29
CA THR A 20 26.64 -16.02 -22.45
C THR A 20 26.23 -17.23 -23.30
N VAL A 21 25.76 -18.30 -22.66
CA VAL A 21 25.25 -19.49 -23.35
C VAL A 21 23.78 -19.28 -23.70
N GLN A 22 23.42 -19.41 -24.99
CA GLN A 22 22.01 -19.44 -25.41
C GLN A 22 21.41 -20.83 -25.15
N GLY A 23 20.33 -20.88 -24.38
CA GLY A 23 19.75 -22.13 -23.85
C GLY A 23 20.44 -22.56 -22.57
N ILE A 24 19.92 -22.12 -21.41
CA ILE A 24 20.59 -22.30 -20.12
C ILE A 24 20.01 -23.50 -19.35
N GLU A 25 20.90 -24.37 -18.88
CA GLU A 25 20.57 -25.48 -17.98
C GLU A 25 19.99 -24.96 -16.64
N PRO A 26 19.11 -25.71 -15.96
CA PRO A 26 18.59 -25.31 -14.65
C PRO A 26 19.71 -25.02 -13.64
N ILE A 27 19.58 -23.91 -12.93
CA ILE A 27 20.60 -23.38 -12.04
C ILE A 27 20.31 -23.81 -10.61
N GLU A 28 21.24 -24.55 -10.04
CA GLU A 28 21.18 -25.00 -8.65
C GLU A 28 21.97 -24.08 -7.72
N ILE A 29 21.37 -23.66 -6.60
CA ILE A 29 22.05 -22.94 -5.51
C ILE A 29 21.57 -23.53 -4.17
N GLU A 30 22.48 -23.61 -3.20
CA GLU A 30 22.25 -24.28 -1.92
C GLU A 30 22.86 -23.48 -0.77
N GLN A 31 22.17 -23.42 0.37
CA GLN A 31 22.71 -22.90 1.62
C GLN A 31 21.94 -23.49 2.82
N GLY A 32 22.68 -24.00 3.80
CA GLY A 32 22.09 -24.70 4.94
C GLY A 32 21.22 -25.89 4.51
N MET A 33 19.96 -25.91 4.93
CA MET A 33 19.01 -26.96 4.53
C MET A 33 18.33 -26.69 3.18
N TYR A 34 18.45 -25.49 2.61
CA TYR A 34 17.74 -25.12 1.39
C TYR A 34 18.56 -25.37 0.14
N ARG A 35 17.95 -26.09 -0.81
CA ARG A 35 18.48 -26.32 -2.16
C ARG A 35 17.43 -25.89 -3.17
N VAL A 36 17.80 -25.04 -4.12
CA VAL A 36 16.87 -24.42 -5.07
C VAL A 36 17.38 -24.64 -6.50
N VAL A 37 16.49 -25.13 -7.36
CA VAL A 37 16.75 -25.30 -8.80
C VAL A 37 15.84 -24.33 -9.56
N ALA A 38 16.46 -23.35 -10.23
CA ALA A 38 15.78 -22.32 -11.01
C ALA A 38 15.97 -22.61 -12.52
N GLY A 39 14.87 -22.85 -13.24
CA GLY A 39 14.91 -23.18 -14.67
C GLY A 39 13.54 -23.00 -15.36
N PRO A 40 13.29 -23.61 -16.53
CA PRO A 40 12.03 -23.44 -17.28
C PRO A 40 10.74 -23.77 -16.52
N SER A 41 10.80 -24.61 -15.48
CA SER A 41 9.69 -24.89 -14.54
C SER A 41 9.55 -23.85 -13.41
N GLY A 42 10.31 -22.76 -13.47
CA GLY A 42 10.46 -21.76 -12.43
C GLY A 42 11.36 -22.18 -11.29
N VAL A 43 10.97 -21.83 -10.07
CA VAL A 43 11.75 -22.03 -8.84
C VAL A 43 11.26 -23.28 -8.12
N VAL A 44 12.04 -24.36 -8.24
CA VAL A 44 11.87 -25.63 -7.54
C VAL A 44 12.65 -25.57 -6.23
N VAL A 45 12.02 -25.91 -5.11
CA VAL A 45 12.58 -25.70 -3.77
C VAL A 45 12.61 -27.00 -3.00
N TYR A 46 13.74 -27.28 -2.35
CA TYR A 46 13.92 -28.38 -1.41
C TYR A 46 14.35 -27.84 -0.05
N HIS A 47 13.98 -28.56 1.02
CA HIS A 47 14.48 -28.36 2.38
C HIS A 47 14.85 -29.71 2.99
N GLY A 48 16.15 -29.97 3.12
CA GLY A 48 16.68 -31.32 3.25
C GLY A 48 16.30 -32.17 2.03
N GLY A 49 15.89 -33.42 2.27
CA GLY A 49 15.40 -34.31 1.21
C GLY A 49 13.98 -34.00 0.71
N THR A 50 13.23 -33.08 1.33
CA THR A 50 11.82 -32.82 1.01
C THR A 50 11.68 -31.71 -0.02
N GLN A 51 10.96 -31.97 -1.11
CA GLN A 51 10.58 -30.93 -2.06
C GLN A 51 9.43 -30.07 -1.49
N LEU A 52 9.62 -28.76 -1.38
CA LEU A 52 8.62 -27.81 -0.89
C LEU A 52 7.87 -27.09 -2.02
N SER A 53 8.48 -27.00 -3.21
CA SER A 53 7.87 -26.40 -4.39
C SER A 53 8.16 -27.24 -5.63
N LEU A 54 7.12 -27.56 -6.39
CA LEU A 54 7.19 -28.20 -7.71
C LEU A 54 7.70 -27.25 -8.80
N GLY A 55 7.63 -25.94 -8.55
CA GLY A 55 8.02 -24.91 -9.51
C GLY A 55 7.36 -23.56 -9.23
N SER A 56 7.51 -22.64 -10.19
CA SER A 56 6.83 -21.34 -10.19
C SER A 56 6.57 -20.88 -11.62
N TYR A 57 5.67 -19.92 -11.83
CA TYR A 57 5.55 -19.28 -13.14
C TYR A 57 5.02 -17.86 -13.01
N PHE A 58 5.42 -17.02 -13.95
CA PHE A 58 4.76 -15.75 -14.24
C PHE A 58 4.47 -15.65 -15.73
N THR A 59 3.41 -14.95 -16.09
CA THR A 59 3.09 -14.59 -17.48
C THR A 59 2.33 -13.27 -17.51
N VAL A 60 2.75 -12.38 -18.42
CA VAL A 60 1.98 -11.22 -18.88
C VAL A 60 1.50 -11.54 -20.28
N TYR A 61 0.20 -11.76 -20.43
CA TYR A 61 -0.40 -12.12 -21.71
C TYR A 61 -0.53 -10.89 -22.62
N LYS A 62 -0.59 -11.13 -23.93
CA LYS A 62 -1.18 -10.16 -24.87
C LYS A 62 -2.70 -10.06 -24.62
N PRO A 63 -3.39 -9.01 -25.12
CA PRO A 63 -4.85 -8.96 -25.12
C PRO A 63 -5.47 -10.27 -25.64
N ASP A 64 -6.63 -10.64 -25.09
CA ASP A 64 -7.38 -11.87 -25.40
C ASP A 64 -6.58 -13.19 -25.27
N TYR A 65 -5.53 -13.24 -24.45
CA TYR A 65 -4.62 -14.40 -24.32
C TYR A 65 -3.91 -14.81 -25.64
N LYS A 66 -3.82 -13.91 -26.63
CA LYS A 66 -3.20 -14.17 -27.95
C LYS A 66 -1.65 -14.18 -27.88
N GLY A 67 -1.09 -15.06 -27.06
CA GLY A 67 0.33 -15.15 -26.75
C GLY A 67 0.73 -14.40 -25.49
N ASN A 68 2.05 -14.34 -25.22
CA ASN A 68 2.62 -13.64 -24.08
C ASN A 68 3.60 -12.53 -24.54
N ILE A 69 3.70 -11.50 -23.70
CA ILE A 69 4.66 -10.37 -23.83
C ILE A 69 5.92 -10.69 -23.02
N VAL A 70 5.71 -11.25 -21.83
CA VAL A 70 6.72 -11.77 -20.93
C VAL A 70 6.19 -13.06 -20.31
N SER A 71 7.03 -14.10 -20.25
CA SER A 71 6.74 -15.30 -19.44
C SER A 71 8.02 -15.90 -18.88
N ILE A 72 7.89 -16.77 -17.88
CA ILE A 72 9.04 -17.49 -17.33
C ILE A 72 9.74 -18.38 -18.36
N GLY A 73 8.99 -18.91 -19.34
CA GLY A 73 9.55 -19.67 -20.46
C GLY A 73 10.36 -18.79 -21.42
N GLU A 74 9.84 -17.62 -21.79
CA GLU A 74 10.58 -16.67 -22.63
C GLU A 74 11.77 -16.05 -21.90
N LEU A 75 11.70 -15.85 -20.58
CA LEU A 75 12.88 -15.53 -19.77
C LEU A 75 13.96 -16.58 -19.97
N TRP A 76 13.68 -17.86 -19.72
CA TRP A 76 14.72 -18.89 -19.76
C TRP A 76 15.28 -19.21 -21.14
N LYS A 77 14.50 -19.03 -22.21
CA LYS A 77 15.00 -19.12 -23.59
C LYS A 77 16.02 -18.02 -23.93
N ASN A 78 15.85 -16.82 -23.36
CA ASN A 78 16.59 -15.61 -23.73
C ASN A 78 17.44 -15.05 -22.57
N ALA A 79 17.65 -15.83 -21.50
CA ALA A 79 18.28 -15.33 -20.29
C ALA A 79 19.79 -15.09 -20.49
N ALA A 80 20.27 -13.94 -20.03
CA ALA A 80 21.61 -13.79 -19.49
C ALA A 80 21.56 -14.10 -17.99
N VAL A 81 22.53 -14.87 -17.49
CA VAL A 81 22.54 -15.37 -16.11
C VAL A 81 23.78 -14.90 -15.37
N THR A 82 23.59 -14.59 -14.09
CA THR A 82 24.66 -14.48 -13.10
C THR A 82 24.40 -15.45 -11.95
N ARG A 83 25.46 -16.09 -11.43
CA ARG A 83 25.39 -17.05 -10.32
C ARG A 83 26.52 -16.74 -9.33
N GLY A 84 26.16 -16.56 -8.07
CA GLY A 84 27.06 -16.58 -6.92
C GLY A 84 26.83 -17.86 -6.09
N PRO A 85 27.49 -17.99 -4.92
CA PRO A 85 27.41 -19.21 -4.10
C PRO A 85 25.99 -19.50 -3.59
N ASN A 86 25.26 -18.46 -3.16
CA ASN A 86 23.93 -18.57 -2.55
C ASN A 86 22.86 -17.69 -3.22
N ARG A 87 23.16 -17.15 -4.42
CA ARG A 87 22.26 -16.28 -5.18
C ARG A 87 22.42 -16.54 -6.68
N MET A 88 21.34 -16.48 -7.42
CA MET A 88 21.35 -16.41 -8.88
C MET A 88 20.44 -15.30 -9.38
N GLU A 89 20.66 -14.86 -10.61
CA GLU A 89 19.80 -13.91 -11.29
C GLU A 89 19.81 -14.15 -12.80
N ALA A 90 18.64 -14.44 -13.36
CA ALA A 90 18.39 -14.52 -14.79
C ALA A 90 17.69 -13.23 -15.27
N ARG A 91 18.14 -12.67 -16.39
CA ARG A 91 17.53 -11.49 -17.04
C ARG A 91 17.34 -11.75 -18.53
N ALA A 92 16.19 -11.40 -19.09
CA ALA A 92 15.96 -11.42 -20.53
C ALA A 92 15.36 -10.09 -20.99
N ASP A 93 15.97 -9.49 -22.00
CA ASP A 93 15.36 -8.45 -22.82
C ASP A 93 14.54 -9.12 -23.92
N LEU A 94 13.23 -8.85 -23.95
CA LEU A 94 12.25 -9.45 -24.87
C LEU A 94 11.70 -8.35 -25.81
N PRO A 95 11.12 -8.70 -26.98
CA PRO A 95 10.73 -7.71 -27.98
C PRO A 95 9.77 -6.61 -27.48
N GLU A 96 8.92 -6.92 -26.50
CA GLU A 96 7.87 -6.04 -25.98
C GLU A 96 7.99 -5.80 -24.46
N GLY A 97 9.09 -6.21 -23.83
CA GLY A 97 9.25 -6.16 -22.38
C GLY A 97 10.57 -6.71 -21.87
N ARG A 98 10.71 -6.85 -20.55
CA ARG A 98 11.89 -7.47 -19.92
C ARG A 98 11.47 -8.29 -18.72
N ALA A 99 12.22 -9.35 -18.46
CA ALA A 99 12.05 -10.23 -17.30
C ALA A 99 13.33 -10.31 -16.48
N ARG A 100 13.20 -10.33 -15.16
CA ARG A 100 14.24 -10.66 -14.19
C ARG A 100 13.68 -11.70 -13.21
N LEU A 101 14.43 -12.76 -12.97
CA LEU A 101 14.21 -13.68 -11.85
C LEU A 101 15.49 -13.71 -11.03
N ARG A 102 15.45 -13.15 -9.82
CA ARG A 102 16.51 -13.29 -8.83
C ARG A 102 16.05 -14.29 -7.77
N VAL A 103 16.95 -15.18 -7.38
CA VAL A 103 16.75 -16.09 -6.25
C VAL A 103 17.93 -15.97 -5.30
N GLU A 104 17.65 -15.82 -4.02
CA GLU A 104 18.64 -15.77 -2.94
C GLU A 104 18.30 -16.81 -1.87
N VAL A 105 19.31 -17.49 -1.35
CA VAL A 105 19.19 -18.60 -0.40
C VAL A 105 20.06 -18.30 0.81
N THR A 106 19.50 -18.50 1.99
CA THR A 106 20.17 -18.40 3.29
C THR A 106 19.87 -19.66 4.10
N PRO A 107 20.54 -19.92 5.24
CA PRO A 107 20.20 -21.06 6.09
C PRO A 107 18.74 -21.04 6.59
N ASP A 108 18.13 -19.86 6.70
CA ASP A 108 16.82 -19.65 7.33
C ASP A 108 15.66 -19.46 6.34
N TRP A 109 15.94 -18.99 5.12
CA TRP A 109 14.93 -18.66 4.12
C TRP A 109 15.46 -18.63 2.69
N ILE A 110 14.54 -18.77 1.73
CA ILE A 110 14.75 -18.42 0.32
C ILE A 110 13.95 -17.17 -0.03
N GLU A 111 14.47 -16.35 -0.94
CA GLU A 111 13.79 -15.18 -1.48
C GLU A 111 13.78 -15.24 -3.00
N VAL A 112 12.60 -15.12 -3.58
CA VAL A 112 12.34 -15.10 -5.01
C VAL A 112 11.85 -13.71 -5.37
N GLU A 113 12.58 -13.03 -6.24
CA GLU A 113 12.26 -11.69 -6.73
C GLU A 113 12.03 -11.75 -8.24
N VAL A 114 10.82 -11.37 -8.66
CA VAL A 114 10.41 -11.29 -10.07
C VAL A 114 10.31 -9.83 -10.48
N GLY A 115 11.19 -9.41 -11.39
CA GLY A 115 11.13 -8.11 -12.06
C GLY A 115 10.50 -8.26 -13.44
N ILE A 116 9.51 -7.43 -13.77
CA ILE A 116 8.89 -7.39 -15.10
C ILE A 116 8.73 -5.94 -15.56
N SER A 117 9.08 -5.67 -16.81
CA SER A 117 8.65 -4.47 -17.52
C SER A 117 7.93 -4.83 -18.81
N VAL A 118 6.90 -4.05 -19.16
CA VAL A 118 6.29 -4.04 -20.50
C VAL A 118 6.72 -2.73 -21.16
N ALA A 119 7.04 -2.76 -22.45
CA ALA A 119 7.49 -1.57 -23.17
C ALA A 119 6.40 -0.48 -23.18
N ALA A 120 6.82 0.79 -23.20
CA ALA A 120 5.87 1.90 -23.21
C ALA A 120 5.01 1.87 -24.48
N GLY A 121 3.69 1.96 -24.34
CA GLY A 121 2.74 1.87 -25.45
C GLY A 121 2.33 0.46 -25.87
N VAL A 122 2.88 -0.60 -25.26
CA VAL A 122 2.40 -1.97 -25.46
C VAL A 122 1.20 -2.24 -24.55
N GLU A 123 0.07 -2.62 -25.15
CA GLU A 123 -1.09 -3.13 -24.43
C GLU A 123 -0.87 -4.57 -23.96
N PHE A 124 -1.40 -4.90 -22.77
CA PHE A 124 -1.27 -6.23 -22.18
C PHE A 124 -2.60 -6.72 -21.59
N GLY A 125 -2.78 -8.03 -21.63
CA GLY A 125 -3.97 -8.72 -21.14
C GLY A 125 -3.87 -9.10 -19.65
N PRO A 126 -4.41 -10.27 -19.26
CA PRO A 126 -4.25 -10.81 -17.92
C PRO A 126 -2.79 -10.99 -17.50
N ARG A 127 -2.55 -10.94 -16.19
CA ARG A 127 -1.24 -11.25 -15.59
C ARG A 127 -1.43 -12.36 -14.59
N GLU A 128 -0.52 -13.31 -14.59
CA GLU A 128 -0.52 -14.44 -13.66
C GLU A 128 0.86 -14.59 -13.04
N TYR A 129 0.90 -14.86 -11.74
CA TYR A 129 2.12 -15.19 -11.02
C TYR A 129 1.79 -16.15 -9.87
N ALA A 130 2.22 -17.41 -10.00
CA ALA A 130 2.31 -18.34 -8.88
C ALA A 130 3.76 -18.37 -8.40
N ALA A 131 3.99 -17.91 -7.18
CA ALA A 131 5.32 -17.80 -6.58
C ALA A 131 5.93 -19.18 -6.27
N PHE A 132 5.07 -20.11 -5.81
CA PHE A 132 5.42 -21.48 -5.47
C PHE A 132 4.22 -22.39 -5.79
N GLN A 133 4.50 -23.65 -6.12
CA GLN A 133 3.51 -24.70 -6.29
C GLN A 133 3.78 -25.79 -5.25
N ILE A 134 3.02 -25.80 -4.15
CA ILE A 134 3.24 -26.74 -3.06
C ILE A 134 2.78 -28.15 -3.50
N PRO A 135 3.60 -29.20 -3.32
CA PRO A 135 3.23 -30.58 -3.63
C PRO A 135 1.96 -31.01 -2.87
N PRO A 136 0.98 -31.69 -3.49
CA PRO A 136 -0.24 -32.11 -2.82
C PRO A 136 -0.01 -32.99 -1.60
N ASP A 137 0.90 -33.96 -1.71
CA ASP A 137 1.30 -34.94 -0.70
C ASP A 137 1.87 -34.30 0.57
N LEU A 138 2.55 -33.15 0.43
CA LEU A 138 3.13 -32.41 1.54
C LEU A 138 2.08 -31.73 2.44
N VAL A 139 0.86 -31.52 1.93
CA VAL A 139 -0.20 -30.72 2.58
C VAL A 139 -1.52 -31.46 2.78
N VAL A 140 -1.63 -32.71 2.32
CA VAL A 140 -2.79 -33.58 2.62
C VAL A 140 -2.89 -33.81 4.13
N GLY A 141 -4.08 -33.59 4.69
CA GLY A 141 -4.32 -33.65 6.14
C GLY A 141 -3.84 -32.42 6.92
N GLY A 142 -3.17 -31.48 6.26
CA GLY A 142 -2.69 -30.23 6.85
C GLY A 142 -3.71 -29.08 6.84
N THR A 143 -3.26 -27.90 7.26
CA THR A 143 -4.04 -26.65 7.21
C THR A 143 -3.31 -25.55 6.43
N VAL A 144 -4.08 -24.64 5.85
CA VAL A 144 -3.60 -23.40 5.26
C VAL A 144 -4.10 -22.25 6.12
N GLU A 145 -3.18 -21.46 6.64
CA GLU A 145 -3.45 -20.23 7.36
C GLU A 145 -3.12 -19.01 6.51
N VAL A 146 -3.99 -18.00 6.57
CA VAL A 146 -3.71 -16.64 6.09
C VAL A 146 -3.34 -15.81 7.30
N LEU A 147 -2.20 -15.14 7.21
CA LEU A 147 -1.76 -14.22 8.25
C LEU A 147 -1.62 -12.80 7.70
N ASN A 148 -2.04 -11.84 8.51
CA ASN A 148 -1.90 -10.43 8.19
C ASN A 148 -0.45 -9.95 8.41
N ALA A 149 -0.19 -8.66 8.17
CA ALA A 149 1.14 -8.08 8.32
C ALA A 149 1.72 -8.20 9.75
N ALA A 150 0.89 -8.44 10.77
CA ALA A 150 1.29 -8.71 12.15
C ALA A 150 1.81 -10.15 12.37
N GLY A 151 1.62 -11.06 11.43
CA GLY A 151 1.79 -12.50 11.68
C GLY A 151 0.68 -13.10 12.56
N SER A 152 -0.49 -12.45 12.61
CA SER A 152 -1.69 -12.99 13.26
C SER A 152 -2.51 -13.83 12.27
N VAL A 153 -3.05 -14.97 12.70
CA VAL A 153 -3.92 -15.82 11.86
C VAL A 153 -5.29 -15.15 11.69
N THR A 154 -5.62 -14.78 10.45
CA THR A 154 -6.89 -14.16 10.03
C THR A 154 -7.86 -15.13 9.38
N GLU A 155 -7.37 -16.26 8.88
CA GLU A 155 -8.16 -17.37 8.36
C GLU A 155 -7.34 -18.65 8.52
N SER A 156 -7.97 -19.76 8.91
CA SER A 156 -7.35 -21.09 8.96
C SER A 156 -8.33 -22.09 8.39
N LYS A 157 -7.89 -22.90 7.42
CA LYS A 157 -8.73 -23.91 6.75
C LYS A 157 -7.97 -25.22 6.57
N PRO A 158 -8.62 -26.38 6.79
CA PRO A 158 -8.04 -27.66 6.41
C PRO A 158 -7.86 -27.75 4.89
N VAL A 159 -6.80 -28.42 4.45
CA VAL A 159 -6.63 -28.77 3.04
C VAL A 159 -7.64 -29.89 2.71
N PRO A 160 -8.57 -29.69 1.77
CA PRO A 160 -9.61 -30.68 1.53
C PRO A 160 -9.00 -31.94 0.89
N ALA A 161 -9.45 -33.10 1.36
CA ALA A 161 -9.01 -34.40 0.86
C ALA A 161 -9.36 -34.60 -0.62
N THR A 162 -10.53 -34.11 -1.04
CA THR A 162 -10.94 -34.03 -2.45
C THR A 162 -10.59 -32.63 -3.00
N PRO A 163 -9.95 -32.53 -4.17
CA PRO A 163 -9.68 -31.24 -4.82
C PRO A 163 -10.94 -30.37 -5.02
N THR A 164 -10.87 -29.12 -4.60
CA THR A 164 -11.93 -28.12 -4.81
C THR A 164 -11.42 -27.03 -5.73
N ARG A 165 -11.99 -26.87 -6.94
CA ARG A 165 -11.54 -25.84 -7.89
C ARG A 165 -11.69 -24.43 -7.31
N GLY A 166 -10.59 -23.70 -7.12
CA GLY A 166 -10.61 -22.26 -6.83
C GLY A 166 -9.66 -21.80 -5.72
N GLY A 167 -9.84 -20.56 -5.28
CA GLY A 167 -9.15 -20.02 -4.11
C GLY A 167 -9.65 -20.68 -2.83
N MET A 168 -8.74 -21.21 -2.01
CA MET A 168 -9.07 -21.88 -0.75
C MET A 168 -9.34 -20.89 0.38
N VAL A 169 -8.52 -19.83 0.42
CA VAL A 169 -8.46 -18.83 1.49
C VAL A 169 -8.41 -17.43 0.87
N ARG A 170 -8.78 -16.40 1.65
CA ARG A 170 -8.72 -14.99 1.25
C ARG A 170 -7.26 -14.54 1.04
N PRO A 171 -6.99 -13.54 0.17
CA PRO A 171 -5.64 -13.01 0.02
C PRO A 171 -5.15 -12.28 1.28
N GLY A 172 -3.91 -12.54 1.70
CA GLY A 172 -3.26 -11.88 2.84
C GLY A 172 -1.79 -11.57 2.61
N SER A 173 -1.10 -11.07 3.64
CA SER A 173 0.32 -10.68 3.57
C SER A 173 1.27 -11.88 3.75
N MET A 174 0.75 -13.00 4.23
CA MET A 174 1.51 -14.22 4.51
C MET A 174 0.60 -15.44 4.49
N LEU A 175 1.14 -16.57 4.06
CA LEU A 175 0.51 -17.90 4.18
C LEU A 175 1.38 -18.80 5.05
N ARG A 176 0.75 -19.71 5.79
CA ARG A 176 1.41 -20.88 6.37
C ARG A 176 0.71 -22.15 5.91
N PHE A 177 1.49 -23.12 5.44
CA PHE A 177 1.03 -24.48 5.20
C PHE A 177 1.58 -25.34 6.33
N HIS A 178 0.69 -25.84 7.20
CA HIS A 178 1.03 -26.81 8.22
C HIS A 178 1.03 -28.21 7.60
N THR A 179 2.15 -28.90 7.67
CA THR A 179 2.31 -30.30 7.24
C THR A 179 2.26 -31.21 8.47
N ALA A 180 2.48 -32.52 8.28
CA ALA A 180 2.65 -33.46 9.39
C ALA A 180 3.91 -33.20 10.27
N ASP A 181 4.90 -32.44 9.77
CA ASP A 181 6.23 -32.32 10.41
C ASP A 181 6.84 -30.91 10.42
N ARG A 182 6.28 -29.94 9.69
CA ARG A 182 6.84 -28.59 9.55
C ARG A 182 5.77 -27.56 9.15
N VAL A 183 6.12 -26.28 9.26
CA VAL A 183 5.30 -25.19 8.74
C VAL A 183 6.05 -24.45 7.64
N ILE A 184 5.46 -24.41 6.45
CA ILE A 184 5.99 -23.67 5.30
C ILE A 184 5.35 -22.29 5.30
N GLU A 185 6.11 -21.27 5.72
CA GLU A 185 5.67 -19.88 5.74
C GLU A 185 6.12 -19.15 4.47
N ILE A 186 5.17 -18.49 3.79
CA ILE A 186 5.43 -17.71 2.58
C ILE A 186 4.94 -16.30 2.78
N ARG A 187 5.84 -15.31 2.75
CA ARG A 187 5.58 -13.91 3.06
C ARG A 187 5.80 -12.99 1.86
N THR A 188 4.98 -11.95 1.78
CA THR A 188 5.13 -10.86 0.79
C THR A 188 6.24 -9.90 1.22
N GLY A 189 7.19 -9.58 0.34
CA GLY A 189 8.18 -8.52 0.56
C GLY A 189 7.62 -7.09 0.45
N GLY A 190 6.36 -6.95 0.05
CA GLY A 190 5.64 -5.67 -0.02
C GLY A 190 4.58 -5.61 -1.13
N GLY A 191 3.65 -4.66 -1.00
CA GLY A 191 2.80 -4.12 -2.07
C GLY A 191 1.71 -5.01 -2.68
N THR A 192 1.70 -6.32 -2.45
CA THR A 192 0.74 -7.26 -3.08
C THR A 192 0.51 -8.48 -2.19
N ASN A 193 -0.73 -8.94 -2.08
CA ASN A 193 -1.11 -10.13 -1.29
C ASN A 193 -0.74 -11.45 -1.98
N VAL A 194 -0.76 -12.53 -1.19
CA VAL A 194 -0.70 -13.94 -1.61
C VAL A 194 -2.00 -14.67 -1.24
N TYR A 195 -2.38 -15.68 -2.02
CA TYR A 195 -3.49 -16.59 -1.70
C TYR A 195 -3.21 -18.01 -2.20
N ALA A 196 -3.76 -19.01 -1.53
CA ALA A 196 -3.68 -20.41 -1.96
C ALA A 196 -4.84 -20.75 -2.90
N PHE A 197 -4.52 -21.35 -4.04
CA PHE A 197 -5.47 -21.84 -5.03
C PHE A 197 -5.29 -23.35 -5.22
N ASP A 198 -6.37 -24.11 -5.16
CA ASP A 198 -6.33 -25.55 -5.35
C ASP A 198 -6.48 -25.90 -6.84
N ALA A 199 -5.34 -26.28 -7.42
CA ALA A 199 -5.21 -26.69 -8.82
C ALA A 199 -5.09 -28.21 -8.97
N ARG A 200 -5.45 -29.01 -7.95
CA ARG A 200 -5.37 -30.48 -7.98
C ARG A 200 -6.47 -31.16 -8.84
N VAL A 201 -7.29 -30.38 -9.54
CA VAL A 201 -8.33 -30.88 -10.47
C VAL A 201 -7.76 -31.12 -11.88
N GLU A 202 -8.20 -32.20 -12.54
CA GLU A 202 -7.64 -32.72 -13.81
C GLU A 202 -7.53 -31.69 -14.94
N GLN A 203 -8.46 -30.73 -15.01
CA GLN A 203 -8.45 -29.63 -15.99
C GLN A 203 -7.18 -28.76 -16.00
N TYR A 204 -6.36 -28.77 -14.94
CA TYR A 204 -5.05 -28.10 -14.89
C TYR A 204 -3.88 -29.02 -15.30
N GLY A 205 -4.19 -30.22 -15.79
CA GLY A 205 -3.24 -31.19 -16.32
C GLY A 205 -2.28 -31.77 -15.27
N LYS A 206 -1.10 -32.17 -15.73
CA LYS A 206 -0.05 -32.78 -14.87
C LYS A 206 0.57 -31.81 -13.84
N ARG A 207 0.11 -30.56 -13.74
CA ARG A 207 0.58 -29.54 -12.77
C ARG A 207 -0.34 -29.41 -11.56
N GLY A 208 -0.83 -30.53 -11.03
CA GLY A 208 -1.56 -30.56 -9.76
C GLY A 208 -0.73 -30.02 -8.59
N GLY A 209 -1.36 -29.32 -7.66
CA GLY A 209 -0.69 -28.70 -6.51
C GLY A 209 -1.55 -27.65 -5.83
N LEU A 210 -1.11 -27.15 -4.67
CA LEU A 210 -1.63 -25.89 -4.13
C LEU A 210 -0.76 -24.74 -4.65
N TRP A 211 -1.35 -23.89 -5.48
CA TRP A 211 -0.65 -22.80 -6.15
C TRP A 211 -0.70 -21.55 -5.29
N VAL A 212 0.46 -20.99 -4.95
CA VAL A 212 0.59 -19.77 -4.17
C VAL A 212 0.60 -18.60 -5.12
N PHE A 213 -0.60 -18.14 -5.48
CA PHE A 213 -0.77 -16.99 -6.35
C PHE A 213 -0.43 -15.69 -5.64
N SER A 214 -0.02 -14.72 -6.46
CA SER A 214 0.46 -13.42 -6.03
C SER A 214 -0.02 -12.36 -7.00
N GLY A 215 -0.32 -11.16 -6.48
CA GLY A 215 -0.42 -9.99 -7.34
C GLY A 215 0.88 -9.77 -8.13
N LEU A 216 0.74 -9.42 -9.41
CA LEU A 216 1.83 -9.05 -10.31
C LEU A 216 1.49 -7.67 -10.91
N PRO A 217 1.87 -6.56 -10.26
CA PRO A 217 1.63 -5.24 -10.80
C PRO A 217 2.54 -5.05 -12.03
N VAL A 218 1.97 -4.52 -13.11
CA VAL A 218 2.68 -4.26 -14.35
C VAL A 218 2.23 -2.90 -14.86
N ALA A 219 3.18 -2.03 -15.18
CA ALA A 219 2.94 -0.70 -15.72
C ALA A 219 3.80 -0.50 -16.97
N PRO A 220 3.23 -0.18 -18.15
CA PRO A 220 3.99 0.04 -19.37
C PRO A 220 5.03 1.16 -19.19
N GLY A 221 6.25 0.91 -19.64
CA GLY A 221 7.40 1.82 -19.50
C GLY A 221 8.14 1.74 -18.16
N TYR A 222 7.66 0.95 -17.19
CA TYR A 222 8.29 0.80 -15.86
C TYR A 222 8.64 -0.66 -15.58
N GLU A 223 9.76 -0.88 -14.89
CA GLU A 223 10.02 -2.17 -14.25
C GLU A 223 9.32 -2.21 -12.90
N THR A 224 8.50 -3.24 -12.68
CA THR A 224 7.90 -3.54 -11.39
C THR A 224 8.56 -4.78 -10.81
N THR A 225 8.76 -4.82 -9.50
CA THR A 225 9.42 -5.93 -8.81
C THR A 225 8.50 -6.48 -7.71
N VAL A 226 8.38 -7.81 -7.65
CA VAL A 226 7.61 -8.54 -6.64
C VAL A 226 8.50 -9.54 -5.94
N THR A 227 8.63 -9.41 -4.61
CA THR A 227 9.51 -10.25 -3.79
C THR A 227 8.69 -11.19 -2.90
N ARG A 228 9.06 -12.47 -2.86
CA ARG A 228 8.38 -13.52 -2.09
C ARG A 228 9.42 -14.34 -1.33
N ARG A 229 9.28 -14.37 -0.01
CA ARG A 229 10.17 -15.13 0.87
C ARG A 229 9.46 -16.39 1.35
N LEU A 230 10.10 -17.54 1.20
CA LEU A 230 9.64 -18.82 1.75
C LEU A 230 10.62 -19.25 2.84
N ARG A 231 10.09 -19.71 3.97
CA ARG A 231 10.87 -20.40 5.00
C ARG A 231 10.10 -21.59 5.57
N VAL A 232 10.84 -22.54 6.10
CA VAL A 232 10.39 -23.58 6.99
C VAL A 232 10.64 -23.10 8.40
N ILE A 233 9.60 -23.15 9.23
CA ILE A 233 9.74 -23.04 10.68
C ILE A 233 9.31 -24.37 11.30
N PRO A 234 9.84 -24.75 12.48
CA PRO A 234 9.29 -25.85 13.26
C PRO A 234 7.78 -25.64 13.46
N PRO A 235 6.98 -26.71 13.61
CA PRO A 235 5.61 -26.55 14.06
C PRO A 235 5.62 -25.76 15.38
N PRO A 236 4.74 -24.75 15.55
CA PRO A 236 4.68 -23.98 16.77
C PRO A 236 4.43 -24.94 17.95
N GLU A 237 5.18 -24.79 19.04
CA GLU A 237 4.90 -25.58 20.25
C GLU A 237 3.44 -25.34 20.67
N PRO A 238 2.70 -26.41 21.07
CA PRO A 238 1.33 -26.26 21.53
C PRO A 238 1.28 -25.36 22.76
N ARG A 239 0.92 -24.10 22.55
CA ARG A 239 0.82 -23.13 23.64
C ARG A 239 -0.41 -23.46 24.50
N PRO A 240 -0.29 -23.45 25.83
CA PRO A 240 -1.45 -23.58 26.71
C PRO A 240 -2.53 -22.56 26.34
N VAL A 241 -3.77 -23.03 26.17
CA VAL A 241 -4.91 -22.15 25.94
C VAL A 241 -5.26 -21.50 27.27
N GLY A 242 -4.77 -20.27 27.46
CA GLY A 242 -5.00 -19.49 28.66
C GLY A 242 -6.42 -18.94 28.77
N THR A 243 -6.59 -18.00 29.68
CA THR A 243 -7.84 -17.30 29.95
C THR A 243 -7.74 -15.83 29.57
N ALA A 244 -8.87 -15.28 29.15
CA ALA A 244 -9.08 -13.84 28.98
C ALA A 244 -10.34 -13.46 29.78
N VAL A 245 -10.18 -12.56 30.74
CA VAL A 245 -11.22 -12.08 31.66
C VAL A 245 -11.24 -10.56 31.72
N PHE A 246 -12.37 -9.98 32.13
CA PHE A 246 -12.44 -8.60 32.58
C PHE A 246 -12.02 -8.48 34.06
N GLN A 247 -12.00 -7.26 34.60
CA GLN A 247 -11.44 -6.96 35.91
C GLN A 247 -12.14 -7.65 37.10
N ASP A 248 -13.43 -7.98 37.00
CA ASP A 248 -14.14 -8.77 38.03
C ASP A 248 -14.05 -10.29 37.84
N GLY A 249 -13.27 -10.76 36.87
CA GLY A 249 -13.11 -12.17 36.53
C GLY A 249 -14.14 -12.70 35.53
N THR A 250 -15.11 -11.88 35.09
CA THR A 250 -16.05 -12.26 34.01
C THR A 250 -15.26 -12.69 32.76
N PRO A 251 -15.45 -13.91 32.24
CA PRO A 251 -14.76 -14.34 31.03
C PRO A 251 -15.13 -13.48 29.83
N VAL A 252 -14.14 -13.06 29.05
CA VAL A 252 -14.40 -12.47 27.73
C VAL A 252 -14.93 -13.61 26.85
N ALA A 253 -16.23 -13.56 26.57
CA ALA A 253 -17.00 -14.65 25.99
C ALA A 253 -17.09 -14.54 24.46
N ARG A 254 -17.27 -13.32 23.94
CA ARG A 254 -17.37 -13.02 22.51
C ARG A 254 -16.94 -11.59 22.20
N VAL A 255 -16.31 -11.40 21.04
CA VAL A 255 -16.22 -10.08 20.41
C VAL A 255 -17.43 -9.94 19.50
N VAL A 256 -18.14 -8.82 19.54
CA VAL A 256 -19.41 -8.65 18.82
C VAL A 256 -19.38 -7.45 17.88
N ILE A 257 -19.86 -7.67 16.67
CA ILE A 257 -19.99 -6.67 15.60
C ILE A 257 -21.43 -6.65 15.08
N ARG A 258 -21.83 -5.57 14.42
CA ARG A 258 -23.18 -5.45 13.85
C ARG A 258 -23.32 -6.36 12.63
N GLU A 259 -24.50 -6.91 12.39
CA GLU A 259 -24.84 -7.46 11.08
C GLU A 259 -24.66 -6.39 9.99
N GLY A 260 -23.90 -6.72 8.94
CA GLY A 260 -23.50 -5.74 7.92
C GLY A 260 -22.50 -4.68 8.41
N ALA A 261 -21.69 -4.97 9.44
CA ALA A 261 -20.52 -4.17 9.80
C ALA A 261 -19.55 -4.01 8.62
N THR A 262 -18.87 -2.85 8.53
CA THR A 262 -17.97 -2.56 7.40
C THR A 262 -16.74 -3.47 7.40
N GLU A 263 -16.03 -3.57 6.27
CA GLU A 263 -14.77 -4.32 6.19
C GLU A 263 -13.74 -3.84 7.23
N ARG A 264 -13.71 -2.54 7.55
CA ARG A 264 -12.81 -1.97 8.57
C ARG A 264 -13.25 -2.31 10.00
N GLU A 265 -14.54 -2.43 10.26
CA GLU A 265 -15.07 -2.89 11.56
C GLU A 265 -14.81 -4.38 11.77
N GLN A 266 -15.02 -5.21 10.75
CA GLN A 266 -14.66 -6.63 10.75
C GLN A 266 -13.16 -6.82 10.98
N PHE A 267 -12.33 -6.08 10.24
CA PHE A 267 -10.87 -6.07 10.43
C PHE A 267 -10.46 -5.63 11.85
N ALA A 268 -11.11 -4.62 12.42
CA ALA A 268 -10.84 -4.16 13.77
C ALA A 268 -11.19 -5.24 14.82
N ALA A 269 -12.33 -5.92 14.68
CA ALA A 269 -12.70 -7.01 15.58
C ALA A 269 -11.71 -8.20 15.51
N GLU A 270 -11.31 -8.59 14.30
CA GLU A 270 -10.31 -9.65 14.09
C GLU A 270 -8.92 -9.27 14.62
N GLU A 271 -8.47 -8.03 14.47
CA GLU A 271 -7.21 -7.57 15.10
C GLU A 271 -7.28 -7.64 16.63
N LEU A 272 -8.41 -7.27 17.25
CA LEU A 272 -8.57 -7.37 18.70
C LEU A 272 -8.48 -8.82 19.19
N VAL A 273 -9.20 -9.74 18.53
CA VAL A 273 -9.15 -11.19 18.81
C VAL A 273 -7.73 -11.72 18.62
N ALA A 274 -7.08 -11.37 17.50
CA ALA A 274 -5.74 -11.81 17.18
C ALA A 274 -4.70 -11.39 18.22
N TYR A 275 -4.82 -10.19 18.80
CA TYR A 275 -3.90 -9.75 19.85
C TYR A 275 -4.18 -10.39 21.20
N ILE A 276 -5.45 -10.66 21.53
CA ILE A 276 -5.80 -11.47 22.71
C ILE A 276 -5.22 -12.89 22.58
N GLU A 277 -5.39 -13.53 21.43
CA GLU A 277 -4.82 -14.86 21.12
C GLU A 277 -3.28 -14.85 21.17
N LYS A 278 -2.62 -13.80 20.67
CA LYS A 278 -1.17 -13.63 20.79
C LYS A 278 -0.70 -13.46 22.24
N ILE A 279 -1.49 -12.83 23.12
CA ILE A 279 -1.09 -12.67 24.53
C ILE A 279 -1.24 -14.00 25.28
N CYS A 280 -2.40 -14.66 25.18
CA CYS A 280 -2.79 -15.75 26.08
C CYS A 280 -3.21 -17.08 25.41
N GLY A 281 -3.03 -17.24 24.10
CA GLY A 281 -3.39 -18.47 23.37
C GLY A 281 -4.90 -18.71 23.20
N LYS A 282 -5.77 -17.93 23.87
CA LYS A 282 -7.22 -18.03 23.74
C LYS A 282 -7.72 -17.21 22.56
N ARG A 283 -8.12 -17.86 21.47
CA ARG A 283 -8.94 -17.21 20.43
C ARG A 283 -10.37 -16.99 20.94
N ILE A 284 -10.89 -15.80 20.72
CA ILE A 284 -12.28 -15.43 21.03
C ILE A 284 -13.06 -15.35 19.73
N GLU A 285 -14.30 -15.81 19.71
CA GLU A 285 -15.15 -15.77 18.53
C GLU A 285 -15.62 -14.33 18.23
N VAL A 286 -15.49 -13.89 16.98
CA VAL A 286 -16.15 -12.68 16.46
C VAL A 286 -17.55 -13.06 15.99
N ARG A 287 -18.59 -12.54 16.64
CA ARG A 287 -19.99 -12.79 16.30
C ARG A 287 -20.67 -11.55 15.70
N PRO A 288 -21.14 -11.62 14.45
CA PRO A 288 -22.17 -10.70 13.94
C PRO A 288 -23.46 -10.89 14.74
N ILE A 289 -24.07 -9.78 15.16
CA ILE A 289 -25.33 -9.76 15.89
C ILE A 289 -26.19 -8.55 15.48
N GLY A 290 -27.49 -8.64 15.75
CA GLY A 290 -28.42 -7.51 15.68
C GLY A 290 -28.21 -6.53 16.86
N THR A 291 -29.19 -6.46 17.76
CA THR A 291 -29.15 -5.57 18.95
C THR A 291 -28.69 -6.25 20.24
N ASP A 292 -28.41 -7.56 20.21
CA ASP A 292 -28.11 -8.38 21.41
C ASP A 292 -26.65 -8.28 21.88
N ALA A 293 -26.17 -7.06 22.10
CA ALA A 293 -24.81 -6.75 22.58
C ALA A 293 -24.82 -6.17 24.00
N GLY A 294 -23.64 -6.05 24.61
CA GLY A 294 -23.47 -5.41 25.91
C GLY A 294 -23.86 -6.27 27.10
N ARG A 295 -23.94 -7.60 26.90
CA ARG A 295 -24.04 -8.56 28.00
C ARG A 295 -22.68 -8.60 28.75
N PRO A 296 -22.67 -9.00 30.04
CA PRO A 296 -21.42 -9.38 30.71
C PRO A 296 -20.67 -10.43 29.87
N GLY A 297 -19.38 -10.20 29.63
CA GLY A 297 -18.52 -11.01 28.76
C GLY A 297 -18.37 -10.48 27.32
N ASP A 298 -19.11 -9.44 26.90
CA ASP A 298 -19.05 -8.90 25.54
C ASP A 298 -17.95 -7.84 25.36
N LEU A 299 -17.25 -7.89 24.21
CA LEU A 299 -16.50 -6.76 23.64
C LEU A 299 -17.18 -6.28 22.36
N ALA A 300 -17.96 -5.19 22.41
CA ALA A 300 -18.63 -4.62 21.25
C ALA A 300 -17.68 -3.75 20.41
N VAL A 301 -17.61 -3.98 19.10
CA VAL A 301 -16.74 -3.24 18.16
C VAL A 301 -17.57 -2.60 17.05
N GLY A 302 -17.34 -1.31 16.83
CA GLY A 302 -18.00 -0.52 15.79
C GLY A 302 -19.41 -0.05 16.18
N GLU A 303 -20.24 0.18 15.17
CA GLU A 303 -21.63 0.67 15.28
C GLU A 303 -22.52 -0.23 16.17
N CYS A 304 -22.09 -1.47 16.44
CA CYS A 304 -22.68 -2.37 17.43
C CYS A 304 -22.70 -1.76 18.85
N ALA A 305 -21.62 -1.07 19.26
CA ALA A 305 -21.53 -0.42 20.56
C ALA A 305 -22.52 0.75 20.70
N VAL A 306 -22.87 1.42 19.60
CA VAL A 306 -23.91 2.47 19.57
C VAL A 306 -25.31 1.85 19.59
N SER A 307 -25.52 0.81 18.79
CA SER A 307 -26.78 0.06 18.72
C SER A 307 -27.19 -0.54 20.07
N ALA A 308 -26.21 -0.93 20.90
CA ALA A 308 -26.41 -1.47 22.24
C ALA A 308 -26.35 -0.41 23.38
N GLY A 309 -26.24 0.88 23.05
CA GLY A 309 -26.24 1.96 24.05
C GLY A 309 -25.00 2.03 24.96
N LEU A 310 -23.91 1.35 24.60
CA LEU A 310 -22.65 1.35 25.37
C LEU A 310 -21.82 2.62 25.13
N ILE A 311 -21.94 3.19 23.94
CA ILE A 311 -21.35 4.46 23.49
C ILE A 311 -22.45 5.25 22.76
N SER A 312 -22.59 6.54 23.03
CA SER A 312 -23.62 7.38 22.39
C SER A 312 -23.07 8.18 21.19
N ARG A 313 -23.94 8.64 20.28
CA ARG A 313 -23.48 9.49 19.14
C ARG A 313 -23.03 10.87 19.63
N GLU A 314 -23.63 11.34 20.72
CA GLU A 314 -23.31 12.57 21.44
C GLU A 314 -21.87 12.56 21.95
N GLU A 315 -21.35 11.38 22.37
CA GLU A 315 -19.95 11.20 22.78
C GLU A 315 -18.98 11.15 21.60
N LEU A 316 -19.43 10.68 20.42
CA LEU A 316 -18.62 10.60 19.21
C LEU A 316 -18.54 11.95 18.48
N ALA A 317 -19.62 12.71 18.44
CA ALA A 317 -19.73 13.98 17.73
C ALA A 317 -18.56 14.98 17.95
N PRO A 318 -18.12 15.29 19.20
CA PRO A 318 -17.02 16.23 19.44
C PRO A 318 -15.63 15.66 19.12
N LEU A 319 -15.51 14.35 18.82
CA LEU A 319 -14.23 13.71 18.52
C LEU A 319 -13.83 13.84 17.04
N GLU A 320 -14.76 14.25 16.18
CA GLU A 320 -14.60 14.45 14.74
C GLU A 320 -14.12 13.19 13.98
N ARG A 321 -13.85 13.33 12.69
CA ARG A 321 -13.44 12.24 11.81
C ARG A 321 -12.18 11.53 12.36
N ASP A 322 -12.20 10.21 12.32
CA ASP A 322 -11.20 9.29 12.88
C ASP A 322 -11.09 9.31 14.42
N GLY A 323 -11.88 10.14 15.12
CA GLY A 323 -11.98 10.10 16.57
C GLY A 323 -12.68 8.84 17.08
N TYR A 324 -12.43 8.45 18.33
CA TYR A 324 -12.96 7.23 18.93
C TYR A 324 -13.16 7.28 20.45
N VAL A 325 -14.06 6.42 20.92
CA VAL A 325 -14.27 6.06 22.32
C VAL A 325 -13.93 4.57 22.50
N VAL A 326 -13.16 4.28 23.55
CA VAL A 326 -12.97 2.94 24.13
C VAL A 326 -13.52 2.99 25.54
N ARG A 327 -14.41 2.07 25.89
CA ARG A 327 -14.99 1.94 27.23
C ARG A 327 -14.96 0.49 27.66
N VAL A 328 -14.26 0.18 28.75
CA VAL A 328 -14.24 -1.15 29.37
C VAL A 328 -14.64 -1.00 30.83
N THR A 329 -15.69 -1.71 31.25
CA THR A 329 -16.17 -1.81 32.63
C THR A 329 -15.55 -3.03 33.32
N SER A 330 -16.03 -3.40 34.51
CA SER A 330 -15.52 -4.57 35.23
C SER A 330 -15.84 -5.90 34.53
N ASP A 331 -16.88 -5.91 33.68
CA ASP A 331 -17.55 -7.10 33.15
C ASP A 331 -17.74 -7.13 31.62
N ARG A 332 -17.58 -6.00 30.92
CA ARG A 332 -17.79 -5.87 29.46
C ARG A 332 -17.00 -4.71 28.86
N GLY A 333 -16.99 -4.58 27.53
CA GLY A 333 -16.38 -3.43 26.86
C GLY A 333 -16.98 -3.08 25.50
N ALA A 334 -16.59 -1.91 25.02
CA ALA A 334 -17.10 -1.26 23.81
C ALA A 334 -16.00 -0.40 23.15
N VAL A 335 -15.93 -0.43 21.82
CA VAL A 335 -15.04 0.41 21.01
C VAL A 335 -15.81 0.93 19.81
N CYS A 336 -15.91 2.25 19.66
CA CYS A 336 -16.54 2.86 18.49
C CYS A 336 -15.81 4.13 18.04
N GLY A 337 -15.61 4.27 16.74
CA GLY A 337 -15.18 5.52 16.10
C GLY A 337 -16.35 6.39 15.67
N TRP A 338 -16.07 7.66 15.37
CA TRP A 338 -16.98 8.55 14.64
C TRP A 338 -17.30 7.99 13.23
N ARG A 339 -16.34 7.25 12.67
CA ARG A 339 -16.51 6.34 11.53
C ARG A 339 -15.72 5.05 11.78
N ASP A 340 -15.90 4.07 10.88
CA ASP A 340 -15.22 2.77 10.89
C ASP A 340 -13.69 2.82 11.07
N LEU A 341 -12.98 3.75 10.42
CA LEU A 341 -11.53 3.91 10.61
C LEU A 341 -11.17 4.36 12.05
N GLY A 342 -12.03 5.18 12.67
CA GLY A 342 -11.90 5.54 14.08
C GLY A 342 -12.04 4.31 14.99
N THR A 343 -12.97 3.40 14.66
CA THR A 343 -13.11 2.11 15.36
C THR A 343 -11.81 1.30 15.30
N THR A 344 -11.16 1.24 14.14
CA THR A 344 -9.84 0.58 14.01
C THR A 344 -8.78 1.22 14.91
N TYR A 345 -8.71 2.55 14.99
CA TYR A 345 -7.77 3.22 15.88
C TYR A 345 -8.11 3.04 17.36
N GLY A 346 -9.40 3.00 17.71
CA GLY A 346 -9.88 2.68 19.06
C GLY A 346 -9.50 1.26 19.48
N VAL A 347 -9.60 0.28 18.58
CA VAL A 347 -9.14 -1.08 18.83
C VAL A 347 -7.62 -1.08 19.09
N TYR A 348 -6.83 -0.39 18.28
CA TYR A 348 -5.39 -0.26 18.54
C TYR A 348 -5.04 0.56 19.79
N ALA A 349 -5.97 1.35 20.33
CA ALA A 349 -5.81 1.99 21.64
C ALA A 349 -6.10 1.02 22.79
N LEU A 350 -7.14 0.19 22.67
CA LEU A 350 -7.42 -0.91 23.60
C LEU A 350 -6.29 -1.94 23.61
N ILE A 351 -5.80 -2.36 22.45
CA ILE A 351 -4.65 -3.28 22.32
C ILE A 351 -3.40 -2.75 23.05
N ARG A 352 -3.16 -1.43 23.02
CA ARG A 352 -2.10 -0.80 23.82
C ARG A 352 -2.34 -0.85 25.33
N GLN A 353 -3.60 -0.81 25.80
CA GLN A 353 -3.92 -1.05 27.22
C GLN A 353 -3.63 -2.50 27.65
N LEU A 354 -3.62 -3.46 26.72
CA LEU A 354 -3.18 -4.83 26.97
C LEU A 354 -1.63 -4.97 27.03
N GLY A 355 -0.88 -3.87 27.07
CA GLY A 355 0.58 -3.85 27.17
C GLY A 355 1.35 -3.94 25.85
N ILE A 356 0.67 -3.93 24.71
CA ILE A 356 1.30 -4.11 23.39
C ILE A 356 1.87 -2.78 22.86
N THR A 357 3.12 -2.82 22.38
CA THR A 357 3.81 -1.66 21.80
C THR A 357 4.14 -1.90 20.33
N PHE A 358 3.84 -0.92 19.48
CA PHE A 358 4.14 -0.94 18.04
C PHE A 358 5.26 0.05 17.72
N TYR A 359 6.42 -0.44 17.27
CA TYR A 359 7.57 0.39 16.90
C TYR A 359 7.61 0.69 15.39
N ALA A 360 7.40 -0.33 14.57
CA ALA A 360 7.45 -0.25 13.11
C ALA A 360 6.60 -1.36 12.45
N PRO A 361 6.38 -1.34 11.13
CA PRO A 361 5.74 -2.47 10.44
C PRO A 361 6.52 -3.78 10.70
N GLY A 362 5.86 -4.76 11.32
CA GLY A 362 6.49 -6.04 11.70
C GLY A 362 7.43 -5.98 12.91
N CYS A 363 7.51 -4.85 13.62
CA CYS A 363 8.27 -4.71 14.87
C CYS A 363 7.32 -4.27 16.00
N GLU A 364 6.92 -5.24 16.82
CA GLU A 364 5.99 -5.09 17.93
C GLU A 364 6.48 -5.88 19.15
N ALA A 365 6.22 -5.35 20.34
CA ALA A 365 6.39 -6.07 21.60
C ALA A 365 5.00 -6.46 22.10
N VAL A 366 4.80 -7.75 22.35
CA VAL A 366 3.54 -8.34 22.83
C VAL A 366 3.85 -9.08 24.14
N PRO A 367 3.13 -8.81 25.24
CA PRO A 367 3.32 -9.55 26.48
C PRO A 367 2.72 -10.95 26.37
N GLU A 368 3.26 -11.88 27.15
CA GLU A 368 2.85 -13.29 27.15
C GLU A 368 2.36 -13.69 28.55
N THR A 369 1.13 -14.22 28.67
CA THR A 369 0.55 -14.66 29.94
C THR A 369 -0.59 -15.66 29.72
N GLU A 370 -0.69 -16.70 30.54
CA GLU A 370 -1.81 -17.65 30.54
C GLU A 370 -3.10 -17.06 31.16
N ALA A 371 -3.02 -15.90 31.82
CA ALA A 371 -4.15 -15.23 32.45
C ALA A 371 -4.16 -13.74 32.07
N LEU A 372 -4.82 -13.43 30.94
CA LEU A 372 -5.02 -12.05 30.50
C LEU A 372 -6.23 -11.44 31.24
N THR A 373 -5.98 -10.38 32.00
CA THR A 373 -7.04 -9.49 32.49
C THR A 373 -7.11 -8.25 31.62
N ILE A 374 -8.27 -7.96 31.03
CA ILE A 374 -8.52 -6.71 30.31
C ILE A 374 -8.81 -5.61 31.35
N PRO A 375 -8.01 -4.53 31.42
CA PRO A 375 -8.21 -3.47 32.40
C PRO A 375 -9.41 -2.58 32.04
N ALA A 376 -10.16 -2.14 33.05
CA ALA A 376 -11.19 -1.13 32.87
C ALA A 376 -10.57 0.21 32.42
N CYS A 377 -11.22 0.90 31.48
CA CYS A 377 -10.77 2.19 30.94
C CYS A 377 -11.91 2.97 30.27
N ASP A 378 -11.83 4.30 30.26
CA ASP A 378 -12.61 5.18 29.37
C ASP A 378 -11.61 6.08 28.64
N LEU A 379 -11.32 5.76 27.37
CA LEU A 379 -10.41 6.52 26.52
C LEU A 379 -11.20 7.22 25.43
N ARG A 380 -10.96 8.52 25.27
CA ARG A 380 -11.56 9.32 24.21
C ARG A 380 -10.47 10.04 23.47
N LYS A 381 -10.42 9.89 22.14
CA LYS A 381 -9.38 10.53 21.33
C LYS A 381 -9.97 11.21 20.11
N LYS A 382 -9.69 12.51 20.00
CA LYS A 382 -9.75 13.26 18.75
C LYS A 382 -8.35 13.29 18.13
N PRO A 383 -8.17 13.02 16.82
CA PRO A 383 -6.88 13.20 16.15
C PRO A 383 -6.55 14.69 16.02
N LEU A 384 -5.27 15.06 16.14
CA LEU A 384 -4.81 16.44 15.97
C LEU A 384 -4.74 16.88 14.50
N LEU A 385 -4.56 15.91 13.60
CA LEU A 385 -4.45 16.06 12.15
C LEU A 385 -5.46 15.09 11.52
N GLU A 386 -6.36 15.59 10.69
CA GLU A 386 -7.38 14.76 10.01
C GLU A 386 -6.76 13.70 9.09
N PHE A 387 -5.62 14.03 8.48
CA PHE A 387 -4.90 13.17 7.55
C PHE A 387 -3.44 12.98 7.96
N ARG A 388 -2.97 11.73 8.01
CA ARG A 388 -1.68 11.35 8.61
C ARG A 388 -0.98 10.32 7.72
N LYS A 389 -0.08 10.74 6.82
CA LYS A 389 0.54 9.83 5.83
C LYS A 389 2.06 9.88 5.85
N MET A 390 2.66 8.78 6.33
CA MET A 390 4.09 8.48 6.19
C MET A 390 4.28 7.10 5.53
N THR A 391 3.60 6.07 6.04
CA THR A 391 3.52 4.73 5.46
C THR A 391 2.09 4.19 5.55
N GLN A 392 1.71 3.19 4.75
CA GLN A 392 0.38 2.57 4.85
C GLN A 392 0.32 1.59 6.04
N ASN A 393 0.14 2.09 7.27
CA ASN A 393 0.05 1.24 8.46
C ASN A 393 -0.92 1.80 9.52
N LEU A 394 -2.06 1.13 9.70
CA LEU A 394 -3.13 1.51 10.62
C LEU A 394 -2.72 1.41 12.11
N LYS A 395 -1.81 0.48 12.46
CA LYS A 395 -1.29 0.31 13.84
C LYS A 395 -0.59 1.58 14.35
N LEU A 396 0.07 2.28 13.44
CA LEU A 396 0.81 3.52 13.69
C LEU A 396 -0.08 4.77 13.57
N GLY A 397 -1.39 4.60 13.39
CA GLY A 397 -2.35 5.70 13.27
C GLY A 397 -2.36 6.41 11.92
N HIS A 398 -1.68 5.87 10.90
CA HIS A 398 -1.65 6.48 9.57
C HIS A 398 -3.00 6.35 8.85
N THR A 399 -3.40 7.39 8.14
CA THR A 399 -4.58 7.39 7.27
C THR A 399 -4.31 6.54 6.04
N PRO A 400 -5.17 5.56 5.72
CA PRO A 400 -5.02 4.71 4.53
C PRO A 400 -5.18 5.51 3.23
N SER A 401 -4.72 4.95 2.11
CA SER A 401 -4.70 5.65 0.82
C SER A 401 -6.01 5.56 0.02
N ASP A 402 -6.98 4.80 0.53
CA ASP A 402 -8.35 4.71 0.05
C ASP A 402 -9.18 5.96 0.41
N ASP A 403 -8.82 6.78 1.39
CA ASP A 403 -9.44 8.10 1.61
C ASP A 403 -9.07 9.12 0.50
N LEU A 404 -8.09 8.82 -0.37
CA LEU A 404 -7.52 9.73 -1.38
C LEU A 404 -8.00 9.44 -2.80
N GLY A 405 -8.60 10.42 -3.45
CA GLY A 405 -8.93 10.39 -4.88
C GLY A 405 -7.70 10.15 -5.75
N ASN A 406 -7.77 9.15 -6.63
CA ASN A 406 -6.66 8.76 -7.50
C ASN A 406 -7.14 8.35 -8.90
N PRO A 407 -6.88 9.16 -9.94
CA PRO A 407 -7.24 8.84 -11.33
C PRO A 407 -6.74 7.49 -11.83
N ARG A 408 -5.59 7.01 -11.34
CA ARG A 408 -4.97 5.77 -11.82
C ARG A 408 -5.82 4.54 -11.53
N ASP A 409 -6.61 4.58 -10.46
CA ASP A 409 -7.49 3.48 -10.07
C ASP A 409 -8.72 3.35 -10.98
N ILE A 410 -8.97 4.35 -11.85
CA ILE A 410 -9.98 4.31 -12.92
C ILE A 410 -9.35 4.27 -14.32
N GLY A 411 -8.05 3.93 -14.43
CA GLY A 411 -7.31 3.84 -15.69
C GLY A 411 -6.81 5.17 -16.27
N GLU A 412 -6.94 6.28 -15.53
CA GLU A 412 -6.63 7.63 -16.01
C GLU A 412 -5.23 8.12 -15.55
N LYS A 413 -4.64 9.04 -16.32
CA LYS A 413 -3.35 9.68 -15.97
C LYS A 413 -3.55 10.71 -14.84
N GLY A 414 -2.46 11.06 -14.15
CA GLY A 414 -2.45 12.08 -13.09
C GLY A 414 -2.21 11.51 -11.69
N GLY A 415 -2.69 12.20 -10.66
CA GLY A 415 -2.54 11.84 -9.25
C GLY A 415 -3.14 12.91 -8.32
N LEU A 416 -3.10 12.65 -7.01
CA LEU A 416 -3.61 13.57 -5.97
C LEU A 416 -2.85 14.91 -5.95
N VAL A 417 -1.55 14.88 -6.20
CA VAL A 417 -0.71 16.06 -6.43
C VAL A 417 -0.40 16.16 -7.91
N HIS A 418 -0.25 17.40 -8.40
CA HIS A 418 -0.08 17.72 -9.82
C HIS A 418 -1.23 17.24 -10.71
N ALA A 419 -2.45 17.43 -10.21
CA ALA A 419 -3.70 16.90 -10.77
C ALA A 419 -4.06 17.44 -12.17
N ALA A 420 -3.46 18.53 -12.64
CA ALA A 420 -3.73 19.14 -13.95
C ALA A 420 -3.74 18.15 -15.13
N ALA A 421 -2.86 17.13 -15.13
CA ALA A 421 -2.80 16.11 -16.19
C ALA A 421 -4.03 15.19 -16.22
N TYR A 422 -4.76 15.06 -15.10
CA TYR A 422 -6.08 14.44 -15.06
C TYR A 422 -7.18 15.43 -15.41
N LEU A 423 -7.15 16.62 -14.80
CA LEU A 423 -8.24 17.58 -14.86
C LEU A 423 -8.49 18.10 -16.28
N VAL A 424 -7.41 18.40 -17.03
CA VAL A 424 -7.48 18.75 -18.47
C VAL A 424 -6.33 18.03 -19.19
N PRO A 425 -6.54 16.78 -19.65
CA PRO A 425 -5.48 16.00 -20.28
C PRO A 425 -5.03 16.65 -21.60
N PHE A 426 -3.72 16.90 -21.72
CA PHE A 426 -3.14 17.56 -22.91
C PHE A 426 -3.50 16.83 -24.21
N ASP A 427 -3.25 15.52 -24.23
CA ASP A 427 -3.49 14.64 -25.38
C ASP A 427 -4.97 14.62 -25.85
N ARG A 428 -5.91 15.10 -25.02
CA ARG A 428 -7.35 15.19 -25.34
C ARG A 428 -7.80 16.56 -25.87
N PHE A 429 -7.16 17.64 -25.45
CA PHE A 429 -7.69 19.00 -25.65
C PHE A 429 -6.75 19.94 -26.43
N HIS A 430 -5.47 19.62 -26.61
CA HIS A 430 -4.50 20.61 -27.10
C HIS A 430 -4.64 21.04 -28.57
N GLU A 431 -5.28 20.23 -29.42
CA GLU A 431 -5.51 20.55 -30.84
C GLU A 431 -6.74 21.45 -31.04
N GLU A 432 -7.86 21.10 -30.41
CA GLU A 432 -9.12 21.85 -30.48
C GLU A 432 -9.17 23.07 -29.55
N HIS A 433 -8.52 22.96 -28.38
CA HIS A 433 -8.53 23.95 -27.29
C HIS A 433 -7.11 24.30 -26.79
N PRO A 434 -6.20 24.78 -27.66
CA PRO A 434 -4.85 25.19 -27.25
C PRO A 434 -4.85 26.28 -26.16
N GLU A 435 -5.90 27.12 -26.10
CA GLU A 435 -6.11 28.17 -25.10
C GLU A 435 -6.34 27.66 -23.67
N TYR A 436 -6.65 26.37 -23.49
CA TYR A 436 -6.73 25.74 -22.16
C TYR A 436 -5.35 25.62 -21.51
N PHE A 437 -4.29 25.63 -22.30
CA PHE A 437 -2.93 25.38 -21.83
C PHE A 437 -2.14 26.66 -21.60
N ALA A 438 -1.12 26.55 -20.75
CA ALA A 438 -0.32 27.69 -20.33
C ALA A 438 0.45 28.34 -21.51
N LEU A 439 0.24 29.64 -21.72
CA LEU A 439 1.06 30.46 -22.62
C LEU A 439 2.49 30.54 -22.08
N GLN A 440 3.47 30.12 -22.89
CA GLN A 440 4.87 30.01 -22.54
C GLN A 440 5.67 31.28 -22.90
N LYS A 441 6.94 31.33 -22.49
CA LYS A 441 7.84 32.48 -22.68
C LYS A 441 8.15 32.82 -24.14
N ASP A 442 7.89 31.89 -25.06
CA ASP A 442 8.13 32.00 -26.50
C ASP A 442 6.88 32.44 -27.28
N GLY A 443 5.81 32.83 -26.57
CA GLY A 443 4.54 33.24 -27.16
C GLY A 443 3.64 32.09 -27.62
N LYS A 444 4.05 30.83 -27.43
CA LYS A 444 3.26 29.65 -27.80
C LYS A 444 2.51 29.08 -26.61
N ARG A 445 1.38 28.43 -26.86
CA ARG A 445 0.73 27.58 -25.85
C ARG A 445 1.64 26.38 -25.53
N LEU A 446 1.40 25.73 -24.39
CA LEU A 446 2.16 24.55 -23.98
C LEU A 446 2.19 23.54 -25.13
N HIS A 447 3.38 23.01 -25.42
CA HIS A 447 3.58 22.05 -26.50
C HIS A 447 4.63 21.03 -26.08
N ARG A 448 4.49 19.79 -26.55
CA ARG A 448 5.41 18.71 -26.21
C ARG A 448 6.68 18.86 -27.05
N HIS A 449 7.79 19.22 -26.43
CA HIS A 449 9.07 19.30 -27.13
C HIS A 449 9.56 17.89 -27.54
N PRO A 450 9.93 17.63 -28.82
CA PRO A 450 10.20 16.26 -29.30
C PRO A 450 11.30 15.50 -28.58
N LYS A 451 12.24 16.20 -27.94
CA LYS A 451 13.36 15.61 -27.17
C LYS A 451 13.11 15.57 -25.65
N ALA A 452 11.91 15.91 -25.18
CA ALA A 452 11.62 15.96 -23.75
C ALA A 452 11.33 14.56 -23.20
N THR A 453 12.16 14.13 -22.24
CA THR A 453 11.97 12.89 -21.47
C THR A 453 10.86 12.98 -20.42
N ARG A 454 10.34 14.20 -20.19
CA ARG A 454 9.29 14.51 -19.22
C ARG A 454 8.38 15.60 -19.81
N PHE A 455 7.06 15.47 -19.60
CA PHE A 455 6.08 16.46 -20.03
C PHE A 455 4.96 16.60 -18.98
N ASP A 456 4.91 17.76 -18.32
CA ASP A 456 3.93 18.08 -17.28
C ASP A 456 2.90 19.09 -17.81
N VAL A 457 1.64 18.86 -17.48
CA VAL A 457 0.52 19.67 -18.00
C VAL A 457 0.36 20.95 -17.16
N HIS A 458 0.64 22.10 -17.77
CA HIS A 458 0.38 23.42 -17.20
C HIS A 458 -0.78 24.11 -17.93
N LEU A 459 -1.70 24.68 -17.15
CA LEU A 459 -2.99 25.17 -17.63
C LEU A 459 -3.09 26.69 -17.57
N CYS A 460 -4.01 27.25 -18.36
CA CYS A 460 -4.43 28.63 -18.29
C CYS A 460 -5.48 28.79 -17.17
N LEU A 461 -5.03 29.01 -15.93
CA LEU A 461 -5.90 28.97 -14.74
C LEU A 461 -6.98 30.08 -14.68
N SER A 462 -6.79 31.17 -15.44
CA SER A 462 -7.77 32.25 -15.60
C SER A 462 -8.88 31.95 -16.62
N ASN A 463 -8.74 30.90 -17.43
CA ASN A 463 -9.73 30.55 -18.44
C ASN A 463 -10.96 29.88 -17.76
N PRO A 464 -12.19 30.42 -17.93
CA PRO A 464 -13.39 29.87 -17.29
C PRO A 464 -13.75 28.47 -17.78
N ASP A 465 -13.48 28.12 -19.05
CA ASP A 465 -13.71 26.77 -19.56
C ASP A 465 -12.74 25.75 -18.97
N VAL A 466 -11.49 26.15 -18.68
CA VAL A 466 -10.54 25.32 -17.93
C VAL A 466 -11.05 25.04 -16.52
N GLN A 467 -11.65 26.03 -15.85
CA GLN A 467 -12.25 25.84 -14.53
C GLN A 467 -13.45 24.88 -14.60
N ARG A 468 -14.32 25.05 -15.60
CA ARG A 468 -15.50 24.22 -15.86
C ARG A 468 -15.12 22.76 -16.17
N VAL A 469 -14.28 22.52 -17.18
CA VAL A 469 -13.84 21.17 -17.60
C VAL A 469 -13.11 20.44 -16.47
N SER A 470 -12.27 21.14 -15.71
CA SER A 470 -11.62 20.57 -14.52
C SER A 470 -12.64 20.15 -13.46
N ALA A 471 -13.69 20.94 -13.22
CA ALA A 471 -14.73 20.59 -12.26
C ALA A 471 -15.59 19.41 -12.75
N GLU A 472 -15.99 19.39 -14.02
CA GLU A 472 -16.70 18.27 -14.66
C GLU A 472 -15.91 16.96 -14.56
N ARG A 473 -14.60 16.98 -14.87
CA ARG A 473 -13.76 15.78 -14.74
C ARG A 473 -13.52 15.39 -13.28
N LEU A 474 -13.47 16.35 -12.35
CA LEU A 474 -13.37 16.05 -10.92
C LEU A 474 -14.64 15.40 -10.37
N LEU A 475 -15.83 15.83 -10.81
CA LEU A 475 -17.10 15.16 -10.50
C LEU A 475 -17.10 13.70 -10.96
N VAL A 476 -16.61 13.42 -12.18
CA VAL A 476 -16.49 12.03 -12.68
C VAL A 476 -15.56 11.18 -11.81
N LEU A 477 -14.48 11.75 -11.28
CA LEU A 477 -13.60 11.03 -10.35
C LEU A 477 -14.28 10.77 -9.01
N MET A 478 -14.99 11.76 -8.46
CA MET A 478 -15.74 11.64 -7.20
C MET A 478 -16.87 10.60 -7.31
N ASP A 479 -17.62 10.62 -8.42
CA ASP A 479 -18.70 9.66 -8.71
C ASP A 479 -18.19 8.22 -8.81
N LYS A 480 -16.98 8.02 -9.35
CA LYS A 480 -16.32 6.71 -9.45
C LYS A 480 -15.60 6.29 -8.17
N GLN A 481 -15.47 7.19 -7.19
CA GLN A 481 -14.72 6.98 -5.95
C GLN A 481 -15.52 7.51 -4.74
N PRO A 482 -16.78 7.07 -4.55
CA PRO A 482 -17.71 7.68 -3.60
C PRO A 482 -17.26 7.54 -2.14
N ASP A 483 -16.53 6.48 -1.79
CA ASP A 483 -16.04 6.25 -0.42
C ASP A 483 -14.84 7.13 -0.05
N ARG A 484 -14.25 7.83 -1.04
CA ARG A 484 -13.07 8.69 -0.85
C ARG A 484 -13.49 10.10 -0.46
N THR A 485 -12.59 10.83 0.17
CA THR A 485 -12.90 12.17 0.72
C THR A 485 -12.02 13.27 0.14
N PHE A 486 -10.73 13.01 -0.10
CA PHE A 486 -9.78 14.05 -0.48
C PHE A 486 -9.40 13.96 -1.96
N PHE A 487 -9.66 15.01 -2.74
CA PHE A 487 -9.45 15.02 -4.20
C PHE A 487 -8.51 16.15 -4.62
N GLY A 488 -7.59 15.86 -5.54
CA GLY A 488 -6.52 16.78 -5.91
C GLY A 488 -6.93 17.86 -6.91
N VAL A 489 -6.66 19.13 -6.60
CA VAL A 489 -6.73 20.25 -7.55
C VAL A 489 -5.47 21.11 -7.41
N SER A 490 -4.53 20.93 -8.33
CA SER A 490 -3.28 21.70 -8.37
C SER A 490 -2.73 21.81 -9.80
N GLN A 491 -1.87 22.79 -10.02
CA GLN A 491 -1.05 22.92 -11.24
C GLN A 491 -0.17 21.68 -11.47
N GLY A 492 0.24 21.44 -12.72
CA GLY A 492 1.27 20.46 -13.05
C GLY A 492 2.61 20.76 -12.37
N ASP A 493 3.49 19.77 -12.30
CA ASP A 493 4.81 19.96 -11.68
C ASP A 493 5.75 20.78 -12.58
N GLY A 494 6.67 21.53 -11.97
CA GLY A 494 7.60 22.42 -12.66
C GLY A 494 7.14 23.88 -12.76
N HIS A 495 7.71 24.61 -13.74
CA HIS A 495 7.70 26.08 -13.77
C HIS A 495 7.01 26.70 -14.99
N ALA A 496 6.31 25.91 -15.80
CA ALA A 496 5.71 26.34 -17.08
C ALA A 496 4.37 27.10 -16.92
N TRP A 497 4.28 27.94 -15.90
CA TRP A 497 3.09 28.75 -15.57
C TRP A 497 2.66 29.66 -16.72
N CYS A 498 1.35 29.78 -16.92
CA CYS A 498 0.77 30.61 -17.97
C CYS A 498 1.19 32.09 -17.84
N ARG A 499 1.55 32.70 -18.98
CA ARG A 499 1.97 34.10 -19.11
C ARG A 499 0.98 35.02 -19.82
N CYS A 500 -0.25 34.58 -20.06
CA CYS A 500 -1.28 35.48 -20.60
C CYS A 500 -1.68 36.54 -19.56
N GLU A 501 -2.18 37.67 -20.04
CA GLU A 501 -2.44 38.86 -19.24
C GLU A 501 -3.46 38.59 -18.13
N GLU A 502 -4.50 37.81 -18.40
CA GLU A 502 -5.55 37.46 -17.45
C GLU A 502 -5.01 36.57 -16.33
N CYS A 503 -4.07 35.67 -16.64
CA CYS A 503 -3.37 34.88 -15.63
C CYS A 503 -2.46 35.77 -14.78
N GLN A 504 -1.71 36.69 -15.39
CA GLN A 504 -0.80 37.59 -14.68
C GLN A 504 -1.53 38.64 -13.84
N ALA A 505 -2.72 39.08 -14.24
CA ALA A 505 -3.58 39.97 -13.46
C ALA A 505 -4.02 39.35 -12.12
N LEU A 506 -4.18 38.02 -12.06
CA LEU A 506 -4.53 37.29 -10.83
C LEU A 506 -3.37 37.11 -9.85
N ASP A 507 -2.13 37.38 -10.25
CA ASP A 507 -0.96 37.23 -9.38
C ASP A 507 -0.87 38.35 -8.35
N THR A 508 -0.45 38.00 -7.14
CA THR A 508 -0.07 38.95 -6.08
C THR A 508 1.09 39.84 -6.55
N VAL A 509 2.09 39.21 -7.19
CA VAL A 509 3.21 39.86 -7.86
C VAL A 509 3.35 39.22 -9.25
N PRO A 510 3.01 39.92 -10.35
CA PRO A 510 2.96 39.36 -11.70
C PRO A 510 4.17 38.51 -12.08
N GLY A 511 3.90 37.25 -12.45
CA GLY A 511 4.90 36.27 -12.86
C GLY A 511 5.81 35.74 -11.75
N LYS A 512 5.59 36.12 -10.47
CA LYS A 512 6.47 35.77 -9.33
C LYS A 512 5.75 35.13 -8.15
N VAL A 513 4.59 35.67 -7.74
CA VAL A 513 3.78 35.18 -6.61
C VAL A 513 2.35 34.97 -7.11
N MET A 514 1.95 33.71 -7.20
CA MET A 514 0.82 33.19 -7.97
C MET A 514 -0.21 32.48 -7.08
N THR A 515 -0.10 32.59 -5.75
CA THR A 515 -1.02 31.91 -4.82
C THR A 515 -2.46 32.41 -5.01
N ASP A 516 -2.66 33.71 -5.21
CA ASP A 516 -3.98 34.29 -5.53
C ASP A 516 -4.58 33.66 -6.79
N ARG A 517 -3.79 33.50 -7.87
CA ARG A 517 -4.19 32.81 -9.11
C ARG A 517 -4.56 31.35 -8.86
N LEU A 518 -3.73 30.60 -8.14
CA LEU A 518 -3.98 29.18 -7.85
C LEU A 518 -5.26 29.01 -7.03
N ILE A 519 -5.41 29.77 -5.94
CA ILE A 519 -6.59 29.68 -5.06
C ILE A 519 -7.86 30.17 -5.77
N THR A 520 -7.78 31.16 -6.66
CA THR A 520 -8.94 31.55 -7.50
C THR A 520 -9.46 30.38 -8.35
N TYR A 521 -8.55 29.67 -9.03
CA TYR A 521 -8.87 28.48 -9.83
C TYR A 521 -9.41 27.32 -8.97
N VAL A 522 -8.74 27.02 -7.86
CA VAL A 522 -9.16 25.95 -6.93
C VAL A 522 -10.55 26.24 -6.36
N ASN A 523 -10.82 27.49 -5.94
CA ASN A 523 -12.10 27.90 -5.39
C ASN A 523 -13.24 27.79 -6.41
N ALA A 524 -13.01 28.13 -7.69
CA ALA A 524 -14.01 27.99 -8.73
C ALA A 524 -14.47 26.52 -8.88
N ILE A 525 -13.52 25.59 -8.91
CA ILE A 525 -13.78 24.14 -8.95
C ILE A 525 -14.46 23.68 -7.66
N ALA A 526 -13.95 24.11 -6.50
CA ALA A 526 -14.44 23.68 -5.19
C ALA A 526 -15.91 24.07 -4.95
N ARG A 527 -16.32 25.28 -5.36
CA ARG A 527 -17.72 25.72 -5.34
C ARG A 527 -18.60 24.89 -6.29
N PHE A 528 -18.11 24.59 -7.50
CA PHE A 528 -18.87 23.83 -8.49
C PHE A 528 -19.13 22.39 -8.02
N VAL A 529 -18.10 21.69 -7.53
CA VAL A 529 -18.25 20.29 -7.11
C VAL A 529 -19.07 20.14 -5.84
N ALA A 530 -19.00 21.12 -4.92
CA ALA A 530 -19.77 21.12 -3.67
C ALA A 530 -21.30 21.13 -3.88
N VAL A 531 -21.80 21.51 -5.07
CA VAL A 531 -23.23 21.41 -5.41
C VAL A 531 -23.72 19.96 -5.43
N LYS A 532 -22.87 19.02 -5.84
CA LYS A 532 -23.17 17.57 -5.90
C LYS A 532 -22.56 16.80 -4.73
N HIS A 533 -21.36 17.20 -4.31
CA HIS A 533 -20.46 16.48 -3.41
C HIS A 533 -19.97 17.39 -2.27
N PRO A 534 -20.87 17.94 -1.42
CA PRO A 534 -20.54 18.91 -0.38
C PRO A 534 -19.65 18.34 0.74
N GLU A 535 -19.61 17.01 0.90
CA GLU A 535 -18.81 16.30 1.90
C GLU A 535 -17.37 16.00 1.46
N LYS A 536 -17.04 16.25 0.19
CA LYS A 536 -15.68 16.05 -0.35
C LYS A 536 -14.79 17.27 -0.11
N GLN A 537 -13.51 16.99 0.14
CA GLN A 537 -12.46 17.97 0.38
C GLN A 537 -11.52 18.06 -0.82
N ILE A 538 -11.16 19.29 -1.19
CA ILE A 538 -10.22 19.60 -2.27
C ILE A 538 -8.82 19.86 -1.69
N LEU A 539 -7.84 19.05 -2.07
CA LEU A 539 -6.43 19.27 -1.71
C LEU A 539 -5.71 20.11 -2.76
N THR A 540 -5.01 21.16 -2.33
CA THR A 540 -4.12 21.95 -3.17
C THR A 540 -2.79 22.27 -2.48
N LEU A 541 -1.84 22.89 -3.18
CA LEU A 541 -0.42 22.97 -2.76
C LEU A 541 0.07 24.41 -2.53
N ALA A 542 0.57 24.69 -1.32
CA ALA A 542 1.44 25.83 -1.03
C ALA A 542 2.90 25.36 -1.02
N TYR A 543 3.58 25.44 -2.18
CA TYR A 543 4.78 24.63 -2.46
C TYR A 543 6.04 25.44 -2.78
N THR A 544 6.15 25.98 -4.00
CA THR A 544 7.37 26.67 -4.43
C THR A 544 7.35 28.13 -3.99
N LYS A 545 8.45 28.88 -4.24
CA LYS A 545 8.46 30.35 -4.09
C LYS A 545 7.26 31.06 -4.74
N ALA A 546 6.66 30.47 -5.78
CA ALA A 546 5.50 31.02 -6.48
C ALA A 546 4.15 30.78 -5.77
N THR A 547 4.00 29.76 -4.93
CA THR A 547 2.70 29.43 -4.28
C THR A 547 2.77 29.17 -2.77
N SER A 548 3.96 29.21 -2.17
CA SER A 548 4.16 29.01 -0.74
C SER A 548 3.64 30.16 0.13
N PRO A 549 3.81 31.46 -0.23
CA PRO A 549 3.18 32.55 0.51
C PRO A 549 1.65 32.48 0.46
N PRO A 550 0.93 32.87 1.52
CA PRO A 550 -0.53 32.93 1.48
C PRO A 550 -1.03 33.97 0.46
N PRO A 551 -2.23 33.76 -0.12
CA PRO A 551 -2.88 34.73 -1.01
C PRO A 551 -3.27 36.00 -0.24
N ILE A 552 -3.35 37.14 -0.95
CA ILE A 552 -3.73 38.45 -0.36
C ILE A 552 -5.15 38.85 -0.73
N ARG A 553 -5.63 38.45 -1.91
CA ARG A 553 -6.91 38.88 -2.52
C ARG A 553 -8.02 37.87 -2.34
N VAL A 554 -7.69 36.58 -2.23
CA VAL A 554 -8.66 35.47 -2.09
C VAL A 554 -8.39 34.62 -0.86
N LYS A 555 -9.42 33.97 -0.33
CA LYS A 555 -9.34 32.99 0.76
C LYS A 555 -9.81 31.62 0.24
N PRO A 556 -9.18 30.49 0.62
CA PRO A 556 -9.67 29.17 0.21
C PRO A 556 -11.11 28.90 0.67
N GLU A 557 -11.91 28.23 -0.16
CA GLU A 557 -13.29 27.82 0.18
C GLU A 557 -13.35 26.91 1.43
N PRO A 558 -14.52 26.75 2.10
CA PRO A 558 -14.67 25.87 3.25
C PRO A 558 -14.23 24.42 3.03
N ASN A 559 -14.37 23.89 1.82
CA ASN A 559 -13.98 22.54 1.42
C ASN A 559 -12.61 22.47 0.70
N VAL A 560 -11.76 23.49 0.85
CA VAL A 560 -10.40 23.50 0.29
C VAL A 560 -9.37 23.41 1.41
N MET A 561 -8.52 22.40 1.36
CA MET A 561 -7.37 22.24 2.24
C MET A 561 -6.07 22.50 1.48
N VAL A 562 -5.21 23.33 2.06
CA VAL A 562 -3.92 23.73 1.53
C VAL A 562 -2.82 22.92 2.20
N GLN A 563 -2.15 22.06 1.46
CA GLN A 563 -0.96 21.34 1.87
C GLN A 563 0.25 22.25 1.73
N PHE A 564 0.75 22.75 2.85
CA PHE A 564 2.02 23.46 2.90
C PHE A 564 3.17 22.47 2.79
N CYS A 565 4.07 22.73 1.86
CA CYS A 565 5.22 21.89 1.58
C CYS A 565 6.51 22.68 1.85
N PRO A 566 7.38 22.24 2.79
CA PRO A 566 8.62 22.94 3.15
C PRO A 566 9.67 22.83 2.04
N TYR A 567 9.50 23.56 0.94
CA TYR A 567 10.35 23.43 -0.25
C TYR A 567 11.64 24.27 -0.17
N PRO A 568 12.79 23.74 -0.67
CA PRO A 568 14.01 24.50 -0.85
C PRO A 568 13.78 25.85 -1.55
N GLY A 569 14.27 26.92 -0.94
CA GLY A 569 14.04 28.30 -1.40
C GLY A 569 12.99 29.07 -0.57
N ARG A 570 12.16 28.41 0.23
CA ARG A 570 11.47 29.04 1.38
C ARG A 570 11.92 28.40 2.70
N VAL A 571 12.15 27.09 2.70
CA VAL A 571 12.73 26.31 3.81
C VAL A 571 14.07 25.74 3.36
N TYR A 572 15.19 26.31 3.84
CA TYR A 572 16.53 25.91 3.40
C TYR A 572 17.15 24.81 4.27
N CYS A 573 16.85 24.77 5.56
CA CYS A 573 17.36 23.76 6.49
C CYS A 573 16.29 22.69 6.75
N GLN A 574 16.37 21.57 6.06
CA GLN A 574 15.41 20.47 6.15
C GLN A 574 15.65 19.56 7.38
N SER A 575 16.80 19.68 8.05
CA SER A 575 17.16 18.89 9.25
C SER A 575 16.70 19.52 10.57
N HIS A 576 16.26 20.78 10.54
CA HIS A 576 15.81 21.52 11.72
C HIS A 576 14.38 22.02 11.52
N PHE A 577 13.70 22.31 12.62
CA PHE A 577 12.34 22.85 12.61
C PHE A 577 12.27 24.25 11.97
N PHE A 578 11.05 24.73 11.73
CA PHE A 578 10.80 26.05 11.13
C PHE A 578 11.39 27.24 11.90
N THR A 579 11.64 27.09 13.20
CA THR A 579 12.29 28.09 14.06
C THR A 579 13.79 28.27 13.80
N CYS A 580 14.39 27.46 12.92
CA CYS A 580 15.77 27.68 12.47
C CYS A 580 15.90 29.01 11.70
N GLU A 581 16.96 29.77 11.97
CA GLU A 581 17.31 31.03 11.29
C GLU A 581 17.30 30.94 9.74
N LYS A 582 17.55 29.75 9.18
CA LYS A 582 17.57 29.49 7.73
C LYS A 582 16.18 29.23 7.13
N ASN A 583 15.16 29.11 7.97
CA ASN A 583 13.79 28.73 7.60
C ASN A 583 12.77 29.87 7.78
N VAL A 584 13.22 31.09 8.15
CA VAL A 584 12.36 32.24 8.48
C VAL A 584 11.27 32.49 7.44
N GLY A 585 11.61 32.56 6.14
CA GLY A 585 10.61 32.81 5.10
C GLY A 585 9.52 31.74 5.00
N GLY A 586 9.87 30.46 5.18
CA GLY A 586 8.88 29.37 5.24
C GLY A 586 8.09 29.33 6.55
N TYR A 587 8.67 29.82 7.66
CA TYR A 587 7.96 30.00 8.92
C TYR A 587 6.94 31.14 8.82
N GLU A 588 7.32 32.28 8.24
CA GLU A 588 6.42 33.40 7.94
C GLU A 588 5.26 32.95 7.06
N ASP A 589 5.51 32.15 6.02
CA ASP A 589 4.46 31.62 5.15
C ASP A 589 3.46 30.74 5.91
N ILE A 590 3.94 29.74 6.67
CA ILE A 590 3.04 28.83 7.40
C ILE A 590 2.27 29.56 8.51
N GLN A 591 2.87 30.54 9.19
CA GLN A 591 2.15 31.42 10.13
C GLN A 591 1.11 32.31 9.43
N GLY A 592 1.43 32.84 8.24
CA GLY A 592 0.48 33.58 7.41
C GLY A 592 -0.71 32.73 6.99
N TRP A 593 -0.49 31.48 6.61
CA TRP A 593 -1.56 30.50 6.33
C TRP A 593 -2.38 30.16 7.58
N PHE A 594 -1.76 29.97 8.74
CA PHE A 594 -2.49 29.76 10.01
C PHE A 594 -3.38 30.97 10.34
N LYS A 595 -2.92 32.20 10.11
CA LYS A 595 -3.70 33.42 10.33
C LYS A 595 -4.87 33.55 9.32
N LEU A 596 -4.64 33.25 8.05
CA LEU A 596 -5.65 33.39 7.00
C LEU A 596 -6.75 32.30 7.09
N ALA A 597 -6.34 31.05 7.32
CA ALA A 597 -7.18 29.88 7.11
C ALA A 597 -6.83 28.71 8.07
N PRO A 598 -6.97 28.90 9.40
CA PRO A 598 -6.45 27.97 10.43
C PRO A 598 -7.02 26.55 10.38
N SER A 599 -8.27 26.40 9.92
CA SER A 599 -8.96 25.12 9.74
C SER A 599 -8.80 24.50 8.35
N ARG A 600 -8.03 25.14 7.46
CA ARG A 600 -7.85 24.73 6.05
C ARG A 600 -6.39 24.43 5.71
N LEU A 601 -5.51 24.41 6.71
CA LEU A 601 -4.11 24.03 6.53
C LEU A 601 -4.01 22.52 6.72
N PHE A 602 -3.65 21.79 5.66
CA PHE A 602 -3.37 20.37 5.73
C PHE A 602 -2.01 20.20 6.42
N ARG A 603 -2.07 19.74 7.67
CA ARG A 603 -0.92 19.62 8.56
C ARG A 603 -0.19 18.31 8.30
N MET A 604 0.91 18.35 7.57
CA MET A 604 1.97 17.34 7.68
C MET A 604 2.93 17.80 8.78
N THR A 605 3.07 17.00 9.83
CA THR A 605 4.08 17.17 10.89
C THR A 605 5.21 16.18 10.67
#